data_AF-A0A7C9LJ80-F1
#
_entry.id   AF-A0A7C9LJ80-F1
#
_cell.length_a   1.000
_cell.length_b   1.000
_cell.length_c   1.000
_cell.angle_alpha   90.00
_cell.angle_beta   90.00
_cell.angle_gamma   90.00
#
_symmetry.space_group_name_H-M   'P 1'
#
loop_
_entity.id
_entity.type
_entity.pdbx_description
1 polymer ?
#
loop_
_entity_poly.entity_id
_entity_poly.type
_entity_poly.pdbx_seq_one_letter_code
_entity_poly.pdbx_strand_id
1 'polypeptide(L)'
;MGKQLVGGRRSLWALGAALALALGAADARTYTVQAGDTLYAVARRVGTSVETLQRLNSLSGAALRPGQVLQLPAAPGAGQATAPQVTAAPPAARAAAIPAVAAPLPGSPRPDPAQVTGPRAWTAAPPATVVSFIGWALTDLGLPVGDEAPIRTYLPGLSFSYQTYNNCGPSALSSVLGFYRVKIGQDVIQRTARPGGGYMQISAIAPELSKFGLNTLTVRQARLSQVKRLLALGIPVIVLQWFERTGQVPHFRVVRGYDDQAGLVWVSDSMVGPLAYMSYRSFDVLWNTQGRQMFPVYPKGYDALVRRLVGHS
;
A
#
# COMPACT_ATOMS: atom_id res chain seq x y z
N MET A 1 -63.54 70.98 12.43
CA MET A 1 -64.32 69.97 11.66
C MET A 1 -63.41 68.76 11.48
N GLY A 2 -63.49 67.64 12.21
CA GLY A 2 -64.60 67.02 12.92
C GLY A 2 -65.31 65.99 12.01
N LYS A 3 -64.82 64.74 11.98
CA LYS A 3 -65.53 63.48 11.65
C LYS A 3 -64.54 62.30 11.79
N GLN A 4 -64.51 61.64 12.94
CA GLN A 4 -65.26 60.44 13.35
C GLN A 4 -64.76 59.10 12.79
N LEU A 5 -64.41 58.24 13.74
CA LEU A 5 -64.02 56.82 13.67
C LEU A 5 -65.22 55.90 13.41
N VAL A 6 -64.98 54.75 12.78
CA VAL A 6 -65.39 53.34 13.10
C VAL A 6 -64.73 52.50 11.99
N GLY A 7 -64.05 51.35 12.12
CA GLY A 7 -63.95 50.29 13.12
C GLY A 7 -63.88 48.98 12.32
N GLY A 8 -62.73 48.28 12.30
CA GLY A 8 -62.52 47.13 11.40
C GLY A 8 -61.38 46.19 11.85
N ARG A 9 -61.77 45.26 12.74
CA ARG A 9 -61.14 44.01 13.20
C ARG A 9 -59.78 43.57 12.60
N ARG A 10 -58.78 43.52 13.50
CA ARG A 10 -57.78 42.47 13.77
C ARG A 10 -57.26 41.64 12.56
N SER A 11 -55.99 41.85 12.24
CA SER A 11 -55.11 40.82 11.65
C SER A 11 -53.74 40.93 12.31
N LEU A 12 -53.39 39.89 13.06
CA LEU A 12 -52.08 39.71 13.69
C LEU A 12 -51.05 39.52 12.57
N TRP A 13 -50.20 40.52 12.33
CA TRP A 13 -48.98 40.31 11.56
C TRP A 13 -47.94 39.72 12.50
N ALA A 14 -47.66 38.44 12.31
CA ALA A 14 -46.53 37.76 12.93
C ALA A 14 -45.23 38.49 12.55
N LEU A 15 -44.40 38.79 13.55
CA LEU A 15 -43.00 39.19 13.37
C LEU A 15 -42.25 38.02 12.69
N GLY A 16 -42.05 38.12 11.38
CA GLY A 16 -41.04 37.34 10.67
C GLY A 16 -39.71 38.07 10.71
N ALA A 17 -38.88 37.79 11.71
CA ALA A 17 -37.48 38.17 11.67
C ALA A 17 -36.77 37.30 10.61
N ALA A 18 -36.52 37.88 9.43
CA ALA A 18 -35.67 37.26 8.43
C ALA A 18 -34.20 37.39 8.86
N LEU A 19 -33.69 36.36 9.53
CA LEU A 19 -32.25 36.16 9.70
C LEU A 19 -31.67 35.81 8.32
N ALA A 20 -31.13 36.80 7.63
CA ALA A 20 -30.29 36.56 6.46
C ALA A 20 -29.01 35.85 6.94
N LEU A 21 -28.96 34.52 6.80
CA LEU A 21 -27.70 33.79 6.83
C LEU A 21 -26.88 34.28 5.63
N ALA A 22 -25.90 35.15 5.89
CA ALA A 22 -24.77 35.32 4.99
C ALA A 22 -24.03 33.98 4.93
N LEU A 23 -24.28 33.21 3.87
CA LEU A 23 -23.47 32.06 3.49
C LEU A 23 -22.05 32.57 3.30
N GLY A 24 -21.15 32.23 4.23
CA GLY A 24 -19.74 32.47 4.06
C GLY A 24 -19.28 31.78 2.77
N ALA A 25 -18.80 32.56 1.81
CA ALA A 25 -18.12 32.04 0.64
C ALA A 25 -16.93 31.21 1.15
N ALA A 26 -17.01 29.90 0.97
CA ALA A 26 -15.93 28.99 1.25
C ALA A 26 -14.74 29.39 0.36
N ASP A 27 -13.67 29.88 0.96
CA ASP A 27 -12.47 30.34 0.26
C ASP A 27 -11.88 29.15 -0.52
N ALA A 28 -11.91 29.24 -1.85
CA ALA A 28 -11.47 28.16 -2.73
C ALA A 28 -9.93 28.07 -2.68
N ARG A 29 -9.42 27.13 -1.89
CA ARG A 29 -7.98 26.91 -1.73
C ARG A 29 -7.46 26.07 -2.89
N THR A 30 -6.29 26.37 -3.44
CA THR A 30 -5.69 25.61 -4.55
C THR A 30 -4.35 24.98 -4.18
N TYR A 31 -3.93 23.95 -4.93
CA TYR A 31 -2.66 23.25 -4.81
C TYR A 31 -2.03 23.02 -6.18
N THR A 32 -0.79 23.43 -6.38
CA THR A 32 -0.05 23.15 -7.62
C THR A 32 0.71 21.84 -7.48
N VAL A 33 0.41 20.88 -8.34
CA VAL A 33 1.01 19.55 -8.39
C VAL A 33 2.52 19.65 -8.64
N GLN A 34 3.29 18.96 -7.83
CA GLN A 34 4.74 18.83 -7.96
C GLN A 34 5.12 17.53 -8.69
N ALA A 35 6.36 17.46 -9.18
CA ALA A 35 6.88 16.23 -9.76
C ALA A 35 6.86 15.09 -8.73
N GLY A 36 6.20 13.98 -9.07
CA GLY A 36 6.06 12.82 -8.19
C GLY A 36 4.82 12.81 -7.30
N ASP A 37 3.99 13.86 -7.33
CA ASP A 37 2.73 13.87 -6.59
C ASP A 37 1.74 12.84 -7.18
N THR A 38 0.98 12.22 -6.27
CA THR A 38 -0.19 11.41 -6.62
C THR A 38 -1.43 12.06 -6.03
N LEU A 39 -2.59 11.87 -6.65
CA LEU A 39 -3.84 12.43 -6.14
C LEU A 39 -4.15 11.96 -4.72
N TYR A 40 -3.71 10.75 -4.36
CA TYR A 40 -3.76 10.24 -3.00
C TYR A 40 -2.82 11.00 -2.04
N ALA A 41 -1.55 11.20 -2.42
CA ALA A 41 -0.60 11.95 -1.58
C ALA A 41 -1.08 13.40 -1.34
N VAL A 42 -1.66 14.04 -2.37
CA VAL A 42 -2.27 15.37 -2.24
C VAL A 42 -3.50 15.33 -1.34
N ALA A 43 -4.41 14.38 -1.54
CA ALA A 43 -5.61 14.21 -0.69
C ALA A 43 -5.23 14.05 0.79
N ARG A 44 -4.21 13.25 1.08
CA ARG A 44 -3.69 13.08 2.45
C ARG A 44 -3.08 14.35 3.01
N ARG A 45 -2.26 15.06 2.22
CA ARG A 45 -1.59 16.31 2.61
C ARG A 45 -2.61 17.38 3.00
N VAL A 46 -3.73 17.43 2.31
CA VAL A 46 -4.76 18.47 2.48
C VAL A 46 -5.96 18.00 3.31
N GLY A 47 -5.90 16.79 3.89
CA GLY A 47 -6.92 16.27 4.81
C GLY A 47 -8.26 15.93 4.16
N THR A 48 -8.27 15.43 2.93
CA THR A 48 -9.49 15.04 2.19
C THR A 48 -9.37 13.65 1.56
N SER A 49 -10.39 13.21 0.81
CA SER A 49 -10.36 11.97 0.02
C SER A 49 -10.00 12.22 -1.44
N VAL A 50 -9.40 11.21 -2.08
CA VAL A 50 -9.13 11.21 -3.53
C VAL A 50 -10.40 11.50 -4.32
N GLU A 51 -11.50 10.83 -3.97
CA GLU A 51 -12.80 11.02 -4.61
C GLU A 51 -13.29 12.47 -4.49
N THR A 52 -13.09 13.10 -3.33
CA THR A 52 -13.46 14.50 -3.12
C THR A 52 -12.63 15.42 -4.00
N LEU A 53 -11.30 15.21 -4.09
CA LEU A 53 -10.47 15.98 -5.02
C LEU A 53 -10.84 15.73 -6.48
N GLN A 54 -11.18 14.50 -6.87
CA GLN A 54 -11.59 14.18 -8.24
C GLN A 54 -12.87 14.88 -8.63
N ARG A 55 -13.91 14.78 -7.78
CA ARG A 55 -15.19 15.46 -8.01
C ARG A 55 -15.00 16.97 -8.07
N LEU A 56 -14.22 17.53 -7.14
CA LEU A 56 -13.99 18.97 -7.07
C LEU A 56 -13.21 19.51 -8.27
N ASN A 57 -12.34 18.70 -8.88
CA ASN A 57 -11.49 19.09 -10.01
C ASN A 57 -11.93 18.51 -11.35
N SER A 58 -13.11 17.89 -11.40
CA SER A 58 -13.64 17.18 -12.58
C SER A 58 -12.61 16.22 -13.21
N LEU A 59 -11.78 15.58 -12.39
CA LEU A 59 -10.76 14.67 -12.87
C LEU A 59 -11.41 13.33 -13.19
N SER A 60 -11.31 12.90 -14.44
CA SER A 60 -11.73 11.57 -14.88
C SER A 60 -10.75 10.45 -14.49
N GLY A 61 -9.63 10.79 -13.82
CA GLY A 61 -8.58 9.86 -13.39
C GLY A 61 -7.68 10.42 -12.29
N ALA A 62 -6.63 9.68 -11.91
CA ALA A 62 -5.70 10.08 -10.85
C ALA A 62 -4.32 10.56 -11.36
N ALA A 63 -4.16 10.68 -12.68
CA ALA A 63 -2.94 11.19 -13.29
C ALA A 63 -2.84 12.69 -13.04
N LEU A 64 -1.78 13.08 -12.33
CA LEU A 64 -1.47 14.48 -12.09
C LEU A 64 -0.25 14.86 -12.94
N ARG A 65 -0.32 16.02 -13.58
CA ARG A 65 0.82 16.60 -14.30
C ARG A 65 1.54 17.60 -13.39
N PRO A 66 2.88 17.58 -13.31
CA PRO A 66 3.60 18.66 -12.63
C PRO A 66 3.15 20.02 -13.20
N GLY A 67 2.85 20.97 -12.32
CA GLY A 67 2.27 22.27 -12.67
C GLY A 67 0.75 22.30 -12.79
N GLN A 68 0.05 21.17 -12.71
CA GLN A 68 -1.42 21.14 -12.68
C GLN A 68 -1.95 21.77 -11.39
N VAL A 69 -2.94 22.65 -11.48
CA VAL A 69 -3.58 23.27 -10.30
C VAL A 69 -4.82 22.47 -9.91
N LEU A 70 -4.90 22.07 -8.64
CA LEU A 70 -6.04 21.39 -8.03
C LEU A 70 -6.76 22.33 -7.05
N GLN A 71 -8.06 22.46 -7.20
CA GLN A 71 -8.98 22.95 -6.19
C GLN A 71 -9.00 22.00 -4.99
N LEU A 72 -8.98 22.57 -3.79
CA LEU A 72 -9.05 21.88 -2.52
C LEU A 72 -10.37 22.22 -1.81
N PRO A 73 -10.95 21.27 -1.06
CA PRO A 73 -12.11 21.57 -0.23
C PRO A 73 -11.74 22.57 0.87
N ALA A 74 -12.71 23.36 1.32
CA ALA A 74 -12.54 24.23 2.48
C ALA A 74 -12.14 23.40 3.71
N ALA A 75 -11.11 23.85 4.42
CA ALA A 75 -10.41 23.05 5.42
C ALA A 75 -11.32 22.67 6.62
N PRO A 76 -11.29 21.41 7.08
CA PRO A 76 -11.57 21.08 8.47
C PRO A 76 -10.42 21.58 9.35
N GLY A 77 -10.74 22.13 10.53
CA GLY A 77 -9.80 22.76 11.46
C GLY A 77 -8.53 21.95 11.78
N ALA A 78 -7.40 22.66 11.83
CA ALA A 78 -6.05 22.13 11.97
C ALA A 78 -5.75 21.52 13.35
N GLY A 79 -5.07 20.37 13.35
CA GLY A 79 -4.36 19.79 14.48
C GLY A 79 -2.94 19.39 14.07
N GLN A 80 -2.04 20.39 14.11
CA GLN A 80 -0.59 20.44 14.36
C GLN A 80 0.23 19.12 14.27
N ALA A 81 1.22 19.02 13.36
CA ALA A 81 2.68 19.28 13.53
C ALA A 81 3.44 18.09 14.18
N THR A 82 4.68 17.65 13.89
CA THR A 82 5.90 18.26 13.32
C THR A 82 6.90 17.11 13.00
N ALA A 83 7.90 17.32 12.13
CA ALA A 83 8.99 16.37 11.84
C ALA A 83 10.38 16.98 12.18
N PRO A 84 11.40 16.16 12.48
CA PRO A 84 12.80 16.53 12.21
C PRO A 84 13.62 15.46 11.44
N GLN A 85 14.58 15.92 10.64
CA GLN A 85 15.54 15.16 9.81
C GLN A 85 16.96 15.16 10.42
N VAL A 86 17.79 14.14 10.17
CA VAL A 86 19.29 14.20 10.15
C VAL A 86 19.89 13.19 9.12
N THR A 87 21.08 13.50 8.61
CA THR A 87 21.85 13.15 7.39
C THR A 87 22.82 11.93 7.42
N ALA A 88 23.35 11.54 6.24
CA ALA A 88 24.19 10.38 5.82
C ALA A 88 25.71 10.41 6.26
N ALA A 89 26.66 9.47 6.03
CA ALA A 89 27.02 8.51 4.93
C ALA A 89 28.12 7.42 5.35
N PRO A 90 28.99 6.77 4.49
CA PRO A 90 29.18 5.29 4.23
C PRO A 90 30.65 4.73 4.43
N PRO A 91 31.25 3.65 3.80
CA PRO A 91 30.83 2.37 3.13
C PRO A 91 31.62 1.03 3.51
N ALA A 92 31.18 -0.12 2.94
CA ALA A 92 31.93 -1.36 2.52
C ALA A 92 32.51 -2.36 3.60
N ALA A 93 32.65 -3.71 3.49
CA ALA A 93 32.52 -4.74 2.45
C ALA A 93 32.49 -6.21 3.04
N ARG A 94 32.18 -7.17 2.15
CA ARG A 94 32.57 -8.62 2.09
C ARG A 94 31.64 -9.69 2.73
N ALA A 95 31.40 -10.73 1.93
CA ALA A 95 30.45 -11.83 2.11
C ALA A 95 30.86 -12.87 3.17
N ALA A 96 29.90 -13.33 3.99
CA ALA A 96 29.91 -14.59 4.74
C ALA A 96 28.48 -14.94 5.23
N ALA A 97 28.20 -16.24 5.36
CA ALA A 97 27.15 -16.99 6.10
C ALA A 97 25.85 -16.28 6.57
N ILE A 98 24.73 -17.03 6.58
CA ILE A 98 23.40 -16.60 7.09
C ILE A 98 23.58 -15.76 8.37
N PRO A 99 23.21 -14.47 8.39
CA PRO A 99 23.49 -13.63 9.54
C PRO A 99 22.66 -14.09 10.73
N ALA A 100 23.33 -14.32 11.86
CA ALA A 100 22.67 -14.32 13.16
C ALA A 100 21.83 -13.04 13.29
N VAL A 101 20.63 -13.20 13.87
CA VAL A 101 19.59 -12.17 14.07
C VAL A 101 20.24 -10.81 14.38
N ALA A 102 20.30 -9.93 13.39
CA ALA A 102 20.78 -8.57 13.63
C ALA A 102 19.82 -7.91 14.64
N ALA A 103 20.37 -7.28 15.68
CA ALA A 103 19.62 -6.54 16.67
C ALA A 103 18.63 -5.55 16.01
N PRO A 104 17.52 -5.17 16.67
CA PRO A 104 16.60 -4.16 16.16
C PRO A 104 17.33 -2.89 15.72
N LEU A 105 16.87 -2.24 14.64
CA LEU A 105 17.36 -0.91 14.24
C LEU A 105 17.31 0.03 15.46
N PRO A 106 18.43 0.66 15.86
CA PRO A 106 18.42 1.62 16.95
C PRO A 106 17.53 2.81 16.60
N GLY A 107 16.55 3.13 17.44
CA GLY A 107 15.84 4.41 17.42
C GLY A 107 14.51 4.51 16.66
N SER A 108 14.00 3.45 16.02
CA SER A 108 12.65 3.51 15.43
C SER A 108 11.57 3.24 16.49
N PRO A 109 10.59 4.14 16.71
CA PRO A 109 9.48 3.86 17.62
C PRO A 109 8.73 2.61 17.15
N ARG A 110 8.61 1.61 18.03
CA ARG A 110 7.83 0.41 17.73
C ARG A 110 6.35 0.79 17.60
N PRO A 111 5.63 0.29 16.60
CA PRO A 111 4.22 0.61 16.40
C PRO A 111 3.37 0.00 17.52
N ASP A 112 2.29 0.68 17.94
CA ASP A 112 1.28 0.07 18.80
C ASP A 112 0.52 -1.03 18.02
N PRO A 113 0.64 -2.32 18.39
CA PRO A 113 0.00 -3.42 17.68
C PRO A 113 -1.53 -3.48 17.90
N ALA A 114 -2.09 -2.72 18.85
CA ALA A 114 -3.52 -2.75 19.16
C ALA A 114 -4.41 -2.14 18.07
N GLN A 115 -3.89 -1.18 17.30
CA GLN A 115 -4.66 -0.46 16.27
C GLN A 115 -4.56 -1.15 14.90
N VAL A 116 -5.70 -1.29 14.20
CA VAL A 116 -5.72 -1.70 12.79
C VAL A 116 -5.54 -0.46 11.93
N THR A 117 -4.41 -0.36 11.24
CA THR A 117 -4.17 0.70 10.25
C THR A 117 -3.54 0.13 8.99
N GLY A 118 -3.68 0.87 7.88
CA GLY A 118 -2.92 0.56 6.66
C GLY A 118 -1.40 0.65 6.86
N PRO A 119 -0.62 0.25 5.82
CA PRO A 119 0.82 0.29 5.87
C PRO A 119 1.32 1.72 6.11
N ARG A 120 2.38 1.83 6.92
CA ARG A 120 3.07 3.09 7.17
C ARG A 120 4.47 3.02 6.60
N ALA A 121 4.95 4.12 6.04
CA ALA A 121 6.31 4.22 5.51
C ALA A 121 7.33 3.96 6.63
N TRP A 122 8.42 3.30 6.27
CA TRP A 122 9.55 3.01 7.16
C TRP A 122 10.84 3.50 6.52
N THR A 123 11.72 4.06 7.35
CA THR A 123 12.82 4.91 6.88
C THR A 123 14.09 4.15 6.56
N ALA A 124 14.35 3.01 7.21
CA ALA A 124 15.58 2.24 7.00
C ALA A 124 15.30 0.74 6.82
N ALA A 125 15.79 0.16 5.73
CA ALA A 125 15.69 -1.27 5.50
C ALA A 125 16.36 -2.04 6.66
N PRO A 126 15.71 -3.05 7.25
CA PRO A 126 16.43 -3.96 8.12
C PRO A 126 17.53 -4.68 7.32
N PRO A 127 18.57 -5.20 7.98
CA PRO A 127 19.57 -6.02 7.31
C PRO A 127 18.92 -7.15 6.53
N ALA A 128 19.36 -7.35 5.29
CA ALA A 128 18.92 -8.48 4.50
C ALA A 128 19.32 -9.77 5.21
N THR A 129 18.35 -10.65 5.44
CA THR A 129 18.59 -11.98 6.02
C THR A 129 18.59 -13.05 4.93
N VAL A 130 17.99 -12.75 3.77
CA VAL A 130 17.93 -13.62 2.59
C VAL A 130 18.26 -12.76 1.38
N VAL A 131 19.31 -13.10 0.65
CA VAL A 131 19.86 -12.25 -0.45
C VAL A 131 19.55 -12.77 -1.86
N SER A 132 18.97 -13.96 -1.99
CA SER A 132 18.66 -14.57 -3.29
C SER A 132 17.52 -15.58 -3.23
N PHE A 133 16.78 -15.71 -4.34
CA PHE A 133 15.97 -16.90 -4.61
C PHE A 133 16.90 -18.11 -4.74
N ILE A 134 16.76 -19.09 -3.83
CA ILE A 134 17.41 -20.41 -3.85
C ILE A 134 18.86 -20.36 -4.38
N GLY A 135 19.79 -19.93 -3.53
CA GLY A 135 21.21 -20.08 -3.80
C GLY A 135 21.63 -21.53 -3.58
N TRP A 136 21.86 -22.28 -4.66
CA TRP A 136 22.80 -23.42 -4.80
C TRP A 136 22.82 -24.58 -3.77
N ALA A 137 21.95 -24.64 -2.77
CA ALA A 137 22.01 -25.62 -1.67
C ALA A 137 20.76 -26.52 -1.56
N LEU A 138 20.04 -26.75 -2.66
CA LEU A 138 18.96 -27.76 -2.68
C LEU A 138 19.47 -29.19 -2.84
N THR A 139 20.79 -29.42 -2.83
CA THR A 139 21.31 -30.78 -2.89
C THR A 139 21.11 -31.60 -1.62
N ASP A 140 20.72 -31.03 -0.46
CA ASP A 140 20.64 -31.85 0.77
C ASP A 140 19.69 -31.44 1.95
N LEU A 141 18.85 -30.41 1.89
CA LEU A 141 18.34 -29.80 3.14
C LEU A 141 16.94 -30.24 3.58
N GLY A 142 16.88 -30.91 4.74
CA GLY A 142 15.75 -30.83 5.67
C GLY A 142 15.43 -29.36 5.95
N LEU A 143 14.44 -28.82 5.24
CA LEU A 143 14.06 -27.42 5.29
C LEU A 143 13.57 -27.07 6.71
N PRO A 144 14.03 -25.98 7.33
CA PRO A 144 13.45 -25.49 8.58
C PRO A 144 12.03 -25.00 8.27
N VAL A 145 11.04 -25.86 8.49
CA VAL A 145 9.64 -25.62 8.19
C VAL A 145 8.90 -25.45 9.52
N GLY A 146 8.27 -24.29 9.74
CA GLY A 146 7.48 -24.04 10.95
C GLY A 146 8.27 -23.26 12.00
N ASP A 147 8.34 -23.77 13.22
CA ASP A 147 8.95 -23.11 14.39
C ASP A 147 10.48 -22.89 14.25
N GLU A 148 11.10 -23.53 13.24
CA GLU A 148 12.51 -23.35 12.89
C GLU A 148 12.77 -22.21 11.89
N ALA A 149 11.72 -21.55 11.38
CA ALA A 149 11.89 -20.43 10.48
C ALA A 149 12.62 -19.26 11.18
N PRO A 150 13.45 -18.48 10.45
CA PRO A 150 14.17 -17.37 11.06
C PRO A 150 13.21 -16.38 11.74
N ILE A 151 13.50 -15.97 12.97
CA ILE A 151 12.69 -14.98 13.72
C ILE A 151 12.43 -13.70 12.92
N ARG A 152 13.36 -13.35 12.02
CA ARG A 152 13.22 -12.22 11.11
C ARG A 152 13.64 -12.64 9.70
N THR A 153 12.87 -12.22 8.70
CA THR A 153 13.29 -12.29 7.30
C THR A 153 13.11 -10.98 6.56
N TYR A 154 14.06 -10.59 5.71
CA TYR A 154 13.93 -9.47 4.78
C TYR A 154 14.55 -9.78 3.42
N LEU A 155 13.75 -9.56 2.37
CA LEU A 155 14.12 -9.66 0.95
C LEU A 155 14.55 -8.28 0.41
N PRO A 156 15.85 -8.10 0.09
CA PRO A 156 16.33 -6.93 -0.64
C PRO A 156 16.02 -7.09 -2.14
N GLY A 157 16.35 -6.06 -2.94
CA GLY A 157 16.39 -6.21 -4.40
C GLY A 157 15.06 -6.15 -5.14
N LEU A 158 13.92 -6.00 -4.43
CA LEU A 158 12.66 -5.64 -5.08
C LEU A 158 12.79 -4.27 -5.75
N SER A 159 12.47 -4.20 -7.04
CA SER A 159 12.31 -2.92 -7.74
C SER A 159 11.13 -2.17 -7.14
N PHE A 160 11.13 -0.84 -7.28
CA PHE A 160 10.00 -0.04 -6.82
C PHE A 160 9.69 1.12 -7.76
N SER A 161 8.40 1.34 -7.96
CA SER A 161 7.87 2.58 -8.49
C SER A 161 6.51 2.84 -7.86
N TYR A 162 6.23 4.10 -7.52
CA TYR A 162 4.88 4.50 -7.09
C TYR A 162 3.89 4.19 -8.22
N GLN A 163 2.72 3.65 -7.88
CA GLN A 163 1.76 3.27 -8.92
C GLN A 163 1.19 4.50 -9.63
N THR A 164 0.86 4.30 -10.89
CA THR A 164 -0.10 5.14 -11.61
C THR A 164 -1.53 4.66 -11.31
N TYR A 165 -2.54 5.30 -11.91
CA TYR A 165 -3.96 5.03 -11.67
C TYR A 165 -4.32 3.53 -11.82
N ASN A 166 -4.91 2.94 -10.78
CA ASN A 166 -5.31 1.53 -10.70
C ASN A 166 -4.19 0.53 -11.04
N ASN A 167 -2.94 0.92 -10.82
CA ASN A 167 -1.77 0.16 -11.27
C ASN A 167 -1.06 -0.59 -10.14
N CYS A 168 -1.71 -0.81 -8.99
CA CYS A 168 -1.16 -1.59 -7.88
C CYS A 168 -0.71 -2.99 -8.32
N GLY A 169 -1.48 -3.66 -9.18
CA GLY A 169 -1.15 -4.96 -9.76
C GLY A 169 0.11 -4.93 -10.63
N PRO A 170 0.15 -4.13 -11.72
CA PRO A 170 1.34 -4.02 -12.56
C PRO A 170 2.58 -3.48 -11.83
N SER A 171 2.41 -2.59 -10.84
CA SER A 171 3.51 -2.14 -9.98
C SER A 171 4.04 -3.29 -9.11
N ALA A 172 3.17 -4.10 -8.49
CA ALA A 172 3.58 -5.28 -7.74
C ALA A 172 4.30 -6.31 -8.61
N LEU A 173 3.81 -6.57 -9.83
CA LEU A 173 4.48 -7.44 -10.81
C LEU A 173 5.85 -6.89 -11.21
N SER A 174 5.97 -5.61 -11.54
CA SER A 174 7.24 -4.93 -11.85
C SER A 174 8.24 -5.04 -10.70
N SER A 175 7.76 -4.88 -9.46
CA SER A 175 8.56 -4.98 -8.25
C SER A 175 9.18 -6.36 -8.09
N VAL A 176 8.35 -7.42 -8.21
CA VAL A 176 8.79 -8.81 -8.12
C VAL A 176 9.68 -9.22 -9.30
N LEU A 177 9.36 -8.80 -10.52
CA LEU A 177 10.22 -9.04 -11.69
C LEU A 177 11.62 -8.43 -11.50
N GLY A 178 11.69 -7.25 -10.87
CA GLY A 178 12.95 -6.63 -10.47
C GLY A 178 13.80 -7.46 -9.52
N PHE A 179 13.17 -8.16 -8.58
CA PHE A 179 13.86 -9.12 -7.70
C PHE A 179 14.52 -10.25 -8.50
N TYR A 180 13.87 -10.71 -9.56
CA TYR A 180 14.43 -11.65 -10.54
C TYR A 180 15.29 -10.98 -11.63
N ARG A 181 15.77 -9.77 -11.40
CA ARG A 181 16.64 -8.98 -12.30
C ARG A 181 16.00 -8.61 -13.65
N VAL A 182 14.69 -8.79 -13.80
CA VAL A 182 13.94 -8.34 -14.96
C VAL A 182 13.53 -6.88 -14.74
N LYS A 183 14.13 -5.96 -15.51
CA LYS A 183 13.81 -4.53 -15.45
C LYS A 183 12.69 -4.20 -16.44
N ILE A 184 11.47 -4.11 -15.94
CA ILE A 184 10.31 -3.72 -16.73
C ILE A 184 9.41 -2.77 -15.94
N GLY A 185 8.94 -1.71 -16.60
CA GLY A 185 8.07 -0.71 -16.01
C GLY A 185 6.62 -1.20 -15.86
N GLN A 186 5.93 -0.66 -14.85
CA GLN A 186 4.51 -0.92 -14.63
C GLN A 186 3.63 -0.45 -15.80
N ASP A 187 4.10 0.50 -16.62
CA ASP A 187 3.42 1.00 -17.81
C ASP A 187 3.43 -0.02 -18.96
N VAL A 188 4.49 -0.83 -19.07
CA VAL A 188 4.59 -1.90 -20.07
C VAL A 188 3.68 -3.07 -19.64
N ILE A 189 3.78 -3.50 -18.38
CA ILE A 189 2.94 -4.57 -17.84
C ILE A 189 1.45 -4.18 -17.91
N GLN A 190 1.12 -2.93 -17.63
CA GLN A 190 -0.25 -2.42 -17.70
C GLN A 190 -0.91 -2.68 -19.07
N ARG A 191 -0.18 -2.51 -20.17
CA ARG A 191 -0.73 -2.63 -21.53
C ARG A 191 -1.24 -4.04 -21.83
N THR A 192 -0.68 -5.05 -21.20
CA THR A 192 -1.06 -6.46 -21.39
C THR A 192 -1.91 -6.99 -20.25
N ALA A 193 -1.64 -6.60 -19.01
CA ALA A 193 -2.34 -7.10 -17.83
C ALA A 193 -3.72 -6.46 -17.62
N ARG A 194 -3.93 -5.25 -18.14
CA ARG A 194 -5.17 -4.46 -17.97
C ARG A 194 -5.40 -3.46 -19.11
N PRO A 195 -5.51 -3.92 -20.37
CA PRO A 195 -5.57 -3.04 -21.55
C PRO A 195 -6.70 -1.99 -21.51
N GLY A 196 -7.82 -2.29 -20.83
CA GLY A 196 -8.94 -1.35 -20.68
C GLY A 196 -8.77 -0.27 -19.60
N GLY A 197 -7.62 -0.18 -18.92
CA GLY A 197 -7.34 0.89 -17.96
C GLY A 197 -8.09 0.77 -16.61
N GLY A 198 -8.90 -0.27 -16.39
CA GLY A 198 -9.51 -0.64 -15.10
C GLY A 198 -8.57 -1.44 -14.19
N TYR A 199 -9.06 -1.95 -13.06
CA TYR A 199 -8.24 -2.78 -12.16
C TYR A 199 -7.68 -4.02 -12.87
N MET A 200 -6.42 -4.35 -12.57
CA MET A 200 -5.85 -5.62 -12.99
C MET A 200 -6.59 -6.78 -12.33
N GLN A 201 -7.00 -7.75 -13.12
CA GLN A 201 -7.64 -8.96 -12.63
C GLN A 201 -6.59 -9.96 -12.12
N ILE A 202 -6.96 -10.79 -11.14
CA ILE A 202 -6.08 -11.84 -10.62
C ILE A 202 -5.64 -12.81 -11.72
N SER A 203 -6.52 -13.10 -12.67
CA SER A 203 -6.24 -13.99 -13.81
C SER A 203 -5.09 -13.49 -14.70
N ALA A 204 -4.74 -12.21 -14.65
CA ALA A 204 -3.62 -11.66 -15.40
C ALA A 204 -2.25 -11.98 -14.77
N ILE A 205 -2.18 -12.29 -13.48
CA ILE A 205 -0.90 -12.46 -12.76
C ILE A 205 -0.05 -13.59 -13.37
N ALA A 206 -0.62 -14.79 -13.51
CA ALA A 206 0.12 -15.95 -14.01
C ALA A 206 0.57 -15.79 -15.49
N PRO A 207 -0.29 -15.38 -16.43
CA PRO A 207 0.13 -15.09 -17.80
C PRO A 207 1.26 -14.06 -17.89
N GLU A 208 1.22 -12.98 -17.10
CA GLU A 208 2.27 -11.96 -17.11
C GLU A 208 3.61 -12.48 -16.61
N LEU A 209 3.61 -13.23 -15.51
CA LEU A 209 4.83 -13.84 -14.97
C LEU A 209 5.41 -14.90 -15.91
N SER A 210 4.56 -15.66 -16.61
CA SER A 210 4.98 -16.74 -17.51
C SER A 210 5.87 -16.29 -18.67
N LYS A 211 5.71 -15.02 -19.11
CA LYS A 211 6.54 -14.37 -20.15
C LYS A 211 8.02 -14.28 -19.75
N PHE A 212 8.32 -14.37 -18.46
CA PHE A 212 9.66 -14.22 -17.89
C PHE A 212 10.19 -15.52 -17.26
N GLY A 213 9.58 -16.67 -17.57
CA GLY A 213 10.00 -17.95 -17.00
C GLY A 213 9.65 -18.13 -15.52
N LEU A 214 8.74 -17.32 -14.99
CA LEU A 214 8.23 -17.40 -13.64
C LEU A 214 6.82 -18.03 -13.61
N ASN A 215 6.51 -18.69 -12.51
CA ASN A 215 5.22 -19.27 -12.17
C ASN A 215 4.68 -18.62 -10.89
N THR A 216 3.37 -18.80 -10.68
CA THR A 216 2.69 -18.47 -9.43
C THR A 216 1.55 -19.46 -9.21
N LEU A 217 1.17 -19.64 -7.94
CA LEU A 217 -0.10 -20.25 -7.57
C LEU A 217 -1.06 -19.17 -7.10
N THR A 218 -2.37 -19.40 -7.24
CA THR A 218 -3.37 -18.64 -6.48
C THR A 218 -3.70 -19.44 -5.23
N VAL A 219 -3.19 -18.99 -4.08
CA VAL A 219 -3.49 -19.63 -2.79
C VAL A 219 -4.58 -18.83 -2.10
N ARG A 220 -5.65 -19.49 -1.68
CA ARG A 220 -6.78 -18.91 -0.94
C ARG A 220 -6.75 -19.41 0.49
N GLN A 221 -7.34 -18.66 1.41
CA GLN A 221 -7.35 -18.97 2.84
C GLN A 221 -5.93 -19.20 3.40
N ALA A 222 -4.95 -18.52 2.81
CA ALA A 222 -3.56 -18.66 3.21
C ALA A 222 -3.34 -18.16 4.64
N ARG A 223 -2.27 -18.61 5.27
CA ARG A 223 -1.88 -18.22 6.64
C ARG A 223 -0.60 -17.40 6.58
N LEU A 224 -0.44 -16.47 7.52
CA LEU A 224 0.79 -15.68 7.63
C LEU A 224 2.03 -16.59 7.78
N SER A 225 1.91 -17.73 8.46
CA SER A 225 2.99 -18.73 8.55
C SER A 225 3.42 -19.28 7.18
N GLN A 226 2.51 -19.45 6.21
CA GLN A 226 2.86 -19.86 4.85
C GLN A 226 3.64 -18.77 4.12
N VAL A 227 3.22 -17.50 4.26
CA VAL A 227 3.95 -16.34 3.72
C VAL A 227 5.37 -16.31 4.29
N LYS A 228 5.53 -16.45 5.60
CA LYS A 228 6.84 -16.48 6.27
C LYS A 228 7.75 -17.59 5.73
N ARG A 229 7.23 -18.80 5.56
CA ARG A 229 7.98 -19.94 4.98
C ARG A 229 8.48 -19.65 3.58
N LEU A 230 7.65 -19.04 2.73
CA LEU A 230 8.03 -18.65 1.38
C LEU A 230 9.13 -17.58 1.40
N LEU A 231 8.96 -16.55 2.22
CA LEU A 231 9.95 -15.47 2.36
C LEU A 231 11.30 -15.99 2.88
N ALA A 232 11.29 -16.90 3.85
CA ALA A 232 12.50 -17.53 4.40
C ALA A 232 13.31 -18.27 3.33
N LEU A 233 12.67 -18.72 2.26
CA LEU A 233 13.31 -19.39 1.11
C LEU A 233 13.62 -18.43 -0.06
N GLY A 234 13.45 -17.12 0.14
CA GLY A 234 13.71 -16.13 -0.91
C GLY A 234 12.59 -16.04 -1.95
N ILE A 235 11.38 -16.51 -1.64
CA ILE A 235 10.23 -16.48 -2.54
C ILE A 235 9.38 -15.24 -2.23
N PRO A 236 9.39 -14.20 -3.08
CA PRO A 236 8.54 -13.04 -2.87
C PRO A 236 7.07 -13.41 -3.03
N VAL A 237 6.22 -12.77 -2.23
CA VAL A 237 4.78 -13.08 -2.19
C VAL A 237 3.99 -11.81 -2.48
N ILE A 238 3.17 -11.86 -3.53
CA ILE A 238 2.16 -10.83 -3.77
C ILE A 238 0.91 -11.20 -2.97
N VAL A 239 0.27 -10.24 -2.31
CA VAL A 239 -1.00 -10.44 -1.61
C VAL A 239 -2.04 -9.46 -2.13
N LEU A 240 -3.31 -9.87 -2.09
CA LEU A 240 -4.45 -8.99 -2.31
C LEU A 240 -5.08 -8.64 -0.97
N GLN A 241 -5.04 -7.36 -0.60
CA GLN A 241 -5.58 -6.84 0.65
C GLN A 241 -6.48 -5.64 0.40
N TRP A 242 -7.17 -5.16 1.43
CA TRP A 242 -7.64 -3.78 1.43
C TRP A 242 -6.50 -2.81 1.71
N PHE A 243 -6.61 -1.60 1.15
CA PHE A 243 -5.56 -0.60 1.29
C PHE A 243 -5.39 -0.12 2.75
N GLU A 244 -6.26 0.74 3.27
CA GLU A 244 -6.18 1.22 4.67
C GLU A 244 -7.33 0.71 5.55
N ARG A 245 -8.49 0.47 4.95
CA ARG A 245 -9.73 0.09 5.63
C ARG A 245 -10.44 -1.01 4.84
N THR A 246 -11.00 -1.97 5.55
CA THR A 246 -11.77 -3.07 4.95
C THR A 246 -12.95 -2.52 4.15
N GLY A 247 -13.23 -3.12 2.99
CA GLY A 247 -14.37 -2.77 2.14
C GLY A 247 -14.18 -1.57 1.21
N GLN A 248 -13.00 -0.94 1.19
CA GLN A 248 -12.76 0.26 0.37
C GLN A 248 -12.06 -0.04 -0.96
N VAL A 249 -10.73 -0.07 -0.96
CA VAL A 249 -9.92 -0.22 -2.18
C VAL A 249 -9.16 -1.54 -2.11
N PRO A 250 -9.47 -2.53 -2.98
CA PRO A 250 -8.63 -3.71 -3.15
C PRO A 250 -7.26 -3.30 -3.68
N HIS A 251 -6.21 -3.88 -3.13
CA HIS A 251 -4.85 -3.41 -3.32
C HIS A 251 -3.86 -4.57 -3.32
N PHE A 252 -3.10 -4.68 -4.40
CA PHE A 252 -1.98 -5.61 -4.48
C PHE A 252 -0.77 -5.03 -3.77
N ARG A 253 -0.09 -5.88 -3.01
CA ARG A 253 1.17 -5.54 -2.33
C ARG A 253 2.16 -6.67 -2.46
N VAL A 254 3.44 -6.34 -2.36
CA VAL A 254 4.50 -7.35 -2.26
C VAL A 254 4.93 -7.44 -0.81
N VAL A 255 4.77 -8.61 -0.19
CA VAL A 255 5.36 -8.88 1.12
C VAL A 255 6.84 -9.14 0.92
N ARG A 256 7.66 -8.41 1.67
CA ARG A 256 9.12 -8.45 1.53
C ARG A 256 9.84 -8.92 2.78
N GLY A 257 9.15 -9.06 3.90
CA GLY A 257 9.78 -9.53 5.13
C GLY A 257 8.83 -9.57 6.32
N TYR A 258 9.34 -10.09 7.42
CA TYR A 258 8.66 -10.19 8.70
C TYR A 258 9.64 -10.15 9.87
N ASP A 259 9.12 -9.82 11.05
CA ASP A 259 9.84 -9.81 12.32
C ASP A 259 8.92 -10.32 13.44
N ASP A 260 9.20 -11.52 13.93
CA ASP A 260 8.42 -12.17 14.98
C ASP A 260 8.63 -11.56 16.36
N GLN A 261 9.80 -10.97 16.60
CA GLN A 261 10.06 -10.26 17.85
C GLN A 261 9.27 -8.95 17.91
N ALA A 262 9.08 -8.29 16.77
CA ALA A 262 8.31 -7.05 16.68
C ALA A 262 6.82 -7.27 16.36
N GLY A 263 6.43 -8.44 15.85
CA GLY A 263 5.08 -8.74 15.39
C GLY A 263 4.68 -7.94 14.13
N LEU A 264 5.64 -7.70 13.23
CA LEU A 264 5.47 -6.83 12.06
C LEU A 264 5.78 -7.56 10.75
N VAL A 265 5.06 -7.20 9.69
CA VAL A 265 5.45 -7.51 8.31
C VAL A 265 5.94 -6.25 7.61
N TRP A 266 6.98 -6.41 6.79
CA TRP A 266 7.39 -5.40 5.82
C TRP A 266 6.78 -5.71 4.46
N VAL A 267 6.28 -4.67 3.82
CA VAL A 267 5.70 -4.71 2.47
C VAL A 267 6.32 -3.64 1.60
N SER A 268 6.32 -3.87 0.30
CA SER A 268 6.38 -2.82 -0.71
C SER A 268 4.95 -2.51 -1.12
N ASP A 269 4.52 -1.27 -0.88
CA ASP A 269 3.19 -0.78 -1.19
C ASP A 269 3.34 0.39 -2.16
N SER A 270 2.79 0.24 -3.36
CA SER A 270 2.94 1.19 -4.44
C SER A 270 2.25 2.55 -4.23
N MET A 271 1.45 2.70 -3.17
CA MET A 271 0.85 3.99 -2.75
C MET A 271 1.54 4.60 -1.53
N VAL A 272 2.27 3.81 -0.75
CA VAL A 272 2.93 4.27 0.49
C VAL A 272 4.44 4.40 0.32
N GLY A 273 5.09 3.43 -0.31
CA GLY A 273 6.53 3.44 -0.50
C GLY A 273 7.15 2.04 -0.66
N PRO A 274 8.44 1.99 -1.03
CA PRO A 274 9.19 0.75 -1.24
C PRO A 274 9.33 -0.07 0.04
N LEU A 275 9.29 0.61 1.18
CA LEU A 275 9.47 0.03 2.49
C LEU A 275 8.39 0.60 3.39
N ALA A 276 7.33 -0.19 3.56
CA ALA A 276 6.29 0.07 4.51
C ALA A 276 6.14 -1.12 5.44
N TYR A 277 5.47 -0.92 6.57
CA TYR A 277 5.23 -1.97 7.55
C TYR A 277 3.81 -1.93 8.07
N MET A 278 3.39 -3.04 8.66
CA MET A 278 2.16 -3.14 9.44
C MET A 278 2.28 -4.24 10.50
N SER A 279 1.47 -4.17 11.56
CA SER A 279 1.39 -5.25 12.54
C SER A 279 0.79 -6.51 11.92
N TYR A 280 1.11 -7.69 12.46
CA TYR A 280 0.49 -8.96 12.05
C TYR A 280 -1.03 -8.91 12.12
N ARG A 281 -1.58 -8.24 13.15
CA ARG A 281 -3.01 -8.00 13.29
C ARG A 281 -3.55 -7.18 12.12
N SER A 282 -2.94 -6.04 11.82
CA SER A 282 -3.38 -5.18 10.72
C SER A 282 -3.28 -5.89 9.37
N PHE A 283 -2.18 -6.61 9.14
CA PHE A 283 -1.99 -7.40 7.93
C PHE A 283 -3.09 -8.44 7.77
N ASP A 284 -3.37 -9.23 8.81
CA ASP A 284 -4.38 -10.29 8.72
C ASP A 284 -5.79 -9.72 8.54
N VAL A 285 -6.16 -8.64 9.24
CA VAL A 285 -7.49 -8.01 9.09
C VAL A 285 -7.72 -7.47 7.67
N LEU A 286 -6.73 -6.78 7.10
CA LEU A 286 -6.80 -6.25 5.74
C LEU A 286 -6.77 -7.35 4.67
N TRP A 287 -6.26 -8.54 5.02
CA TRP A 287 -6.12 -9.68 4.11
C TRP A 287 -7.28 -10.68 4.16
N ASN A 288 -7.83 -10.94 5.35
CA ASN A 288 -8.82 -11.98 5.61
C ASN A 288 -10.12 -11.75 4.85
N THR A 289 -10.52 -10.49 4.77
CA THR A 289 -11.72 -10.01 4.09
C THR A 289 -11.64 -10.12 2.55
N GLN A 290 -10.48 -10.51 2.01
CA GLN A 290 -10.25 -10.82 0.59
C GLN A 290 -9.94 -12.31 0.39
N GLY A 291 -10.34 -13.17 1.34
CA GLY A 291 -10.12 -14.61 1.28
C GLY A 291 -8.66 -15.03 1.45
N ARG A 292 -7.85 -14.20 2.14
CA ARG A 292 -6.41 -14.38 2.35
C ARG A 292 -5.68 -14.86 1.08
N GLN A 293 -5.90 -14.14 -0.01
CA GLN A 293 -5.32 -14.48 -1.31
C GLN A 293 -3.84 -14.08 -1.38
N MET A 294 -2.98 -15.05 -1.71
CA MET A 294 -1.56 -14.80 -2.02
C MET A 294 -1.11 -15.48 -3.31
N PHE A 295 -0.06 -14.92 -3.88
CA PHE A 295 0.56 -15.31 -5.13
C PHE A 295 2.08 -15.38 -4.91
N PRO A 296 2.62 -16.52 -4.43
CA PRO A 296 4.05 -16.73 -4.39
C PRO A 296 4.59 -16.74 -5.82
N VAL A 297 5.61 -15.94 -6.09
CA VAL A 297 6.23 -15.87 -7.41
C VAL A 297 7.57 -16.58 -7.36
N TYR A 298 7.80 -17.51 -8.29
CA TYR A 298 8.96 -18.40 -8.29
C TYR A 298 9.30 -18.82 -9.74
N PRO A 299 10.55 -19.20 -10.08
CA PRO A 299 10.90 -19.75 -11.39
C PRO A 299 10.20 -21.07 -11.69
N LYS A 300 9.97 -21.34 -12.97
CA LYS A 300 9.48 -22.65 -13.45
C LYS A 300 10.34 -23.80 -12.91
N GLY A 301 9.69 -24.91 -12.55
CA GLY A 301 10.35 -26.11 -11.99
C GLY A 301 10.23 -26.24 -10.47
N TYR A 302 9.82 -25.18 -9.77
CA TYR A 302 9.64 -25.20 -8.30
C TYR A 302 8.19 -25.43 -7.86
N ASP A 303 7.27 -25.74 -8.78
CA ASP A 303 5.85 -25.89 -8.49
C ASP A 303 5.55 -26.92 -7.40
N ALA A 304 6.21 -28.09 -7.43
CA ALA A 304 6.02 -29.14 -6.42
C ALA A 304 6.48 -28.68 -5.02
N LEU A 305 7.61 -27.97 -4.95
CA LEU A 305 8.12 -27.40 -3.70
C LEU A 305 7.13 -26.36 -3.15
N VAL A 306 6.71 -25.41 -3.98
CA VAL A 306 5.82 -24.32 -3.55
C VAL A 306 4.47 -24.87 -3.12
N ARG A 307 3.89 -25.81 -3.87
CA ARG A 307 2.66 -26.54 -3.51
C ARG A 307 2.73 -27.17 -2.11
N ARG A 308 3.83 -27.87 -1.81
CA ARG A 308 4.09 -28.43 -0.48
C ARG A 308 4.16 -27.35 0.61
N LEU A 309 4.89 -26.26 0.35
CA LEU A 309 5.04 -25.15 1.31
C LEU A 309 3.72 -24.45 1.64
N VAL A 310 2.79 -24.40 0.68
CA VAL A 310 1.47 -23.79 0.85
C VAL A 310 0.38 -24.79 1.22
N GLY A 311 0.71 -26.08 1.39
CA GLY A 311 -0.26 -27.11 1.77
C GLY A 311 -1.29 -27.44 0.69
N HIS A 312 -0.96 -27.17 -0.59
CA HIS A 312 -1.74 -27.62 -1.74
C HIS A 312 -1.09 -28.90 -2.27
N SER A 313 -1.55 -30.07 -1.84
CA SER A 313 -1.21 -31.36 -2.48
C SER A 313 -1.95 -31.50 -3.80
#